data_AF-X1C048-F1
#
_entry.id   AF-X1C048-F1
#
_cell.length_a   1.000
_cell.length_b   1.000
_cell.length_c   1.000
_cell.angle_alpha   90.00
_cell.angle_beta   90.00
_cell.angle_gamma   90.00
#
_symmetry.space_group_name_H-M   'P 1'
#
loop_
_entity.id
_entity.type
_entity.pdbx_description
1 polymer ?
#
loop_
_entity_poly.entity_id
_entity_poly.type
_entity_poly.pdbx_seq_one_letter_code
_entity_poly.pdbx_strand_id
1 'polypeptide(L)'
;MHYLEVKFSNDTQTEPSNPHIVVKIPKPVVKILGTHEVKFYSFIAETMNQGTIPTCYDAVFSEESGWSHIILEDLSKTYLGIWEYPPTKRYCEKAIDCLAEIHAFWWDHPKLKELSKHSYVLYVPKENSFTEEEII
;
A
#
# COMPACT_ATOMS: atom_id res chain seq x y z
N MET A 1 15.47 24.72 -4.09
CA MET A 1 14.55 24.22 -3.06
C MET A 1 13.23 23.96 -3.77
N HIS A 2 12.86 22.69 -3.97
CA HIS A 2 11.64 22.32 -4.68
C HIS A 2 10.55 22.13 -3.63
N TYR A 3 9.42 22.83 -3.77
CA TYR A 3 8.23 22.62 -2.96
C TYR A 3 7.17 21.98 -3.83
N LEU A 4 6.45 21.00 -3.27
CA LEU A 4 5.28 20.43 -3.89
C LEU A 4 4.07 21.14 -3.29
N GLU A 5 3.30 21.83 -4.13
CA GLU A 5 2.01 22.41 -3.73
C GLU A 5 0.92 21.38 -4.00
N VAL A 6 0.20 20.96 -2.96
CA VAL A 6 -0.93 20.04 -3.09
C VAL A 6 -2.21 20.86 -3.06
N LYS A 7 -3.01 20.75 -4.11
CA LYS A 7 -4.35 21.33 -4.17
C LYS A 7 -5.35 20.19 -4.11
N PHE A 8 -6.19 20.19 -3.09
CA PHE A 8 -7.31 19.27 -3.01
C PHE A 8 -8.39 19.76 -3.96
N SER A 9 -8.85 18.86 -4.82
CA SER A 9 -9.98 19.07 -5.71
C SER A 9 -11.21 18.32 -5.19
N ASN A 10 -12.40 18.69 -5.67
CA ASN A 10 -13.67 18.16 -5.18
C ASN A 10 -13.89 16.67 -5.53
N ASP A 11 -12.99 16.06 -6.30
CA ASP A 11 -12.97 14.65 -6.71
C ASP A 11 -12.06 13.77 -5.85
N THR A 12 -11.57 14.28 -4.71
CA THR A 12 -10.80 13.50 -3.74
C THR A 12 -11.63 12.36 -3.13
N GLN A 13 -11.01 11.20 -2.90
CA GLN A 13 -11.70 10.03 -2.32
C GLN A 13 -12.14 10.31 -0.89
N THR A 14 -11.33 11.05 -0.13
CA THR A 14 -11.61 11.45 1.24
C THR A 14 -10.90 12.77 1.53
N GLU A 15 -11.61 13.72 2.14
CA GLU A 15 -11.01 14.98 2.57
C GLU A 15 -10.18 14.76 3.85
N PRO A 16 -8.94 15.26 3.91
CA PRO A 16 -8.10 15.07 5.08
C PRO A 16 -8.61 15.86 6.28
N SER A 17 -8.84 15.16 7.40
CA SER A 17 -9.15 15.81 8.68
C SER A 17 -7.93 16.49 9.32
N ASN A 18 -6.71 16.20 8.82
CA ASN A 18 -5.45 16.76 9.26
C ASN A 18 -4.69 17.34 8.04
N PRO A 19 -4.20 18.59 8.07
CA PRO A 19 -3.49 19.18 6.93
C PRO A 19 -2.14 18.52 6.61
N HIS A 20 -1.64 17.66 7.49
CA HIS A 20 -0.41 16.91 7.24
C HIS A 20 -0.69 15.60 6.51
N ILE A 21 -0.07 15.46 5.35
CA ILE A 21 -0.19 14.29 4.46
C ILE A 21 1.20 13.77 4.09
N VAL A 22 1.26 12.49 3.75
CA VAL A 22 2.44 11.87 3.15
C VAL A 22 2.15 11.58 1.69
N VAL A 23 2.97 12.13 0.80
CA VAL A 23 2.95 11.79 -0.63
C VAL A 23 4.04 10.77 -0.89
N LYS A 24 3.66 9.61 -1.42
CA LYS A 24 4.61 8.56 -1.82
C LYS A 24 4.61 8.43 -3.34
N ILE A 25 5.78 8.66 -3.91
CA ILE A 25 6.06 8.52 -5.34
C ILE A 25 7.12 7.43 -5.48
N PRO A 26 6.91 6.39 -6.30
CA PRO A 26 7.89 5.33 -6.47
C PRO A 26 9.15 5.88 -7.14
N LYS A 27 10.30 5.31 -6.80
CA LYS A 27 11.54 5.60 -7.54
C LYS A 27 11.39 5.12 -8.99
N PRO A 28 12.03 5.78 -9.97
CA PRO A 28 11.91 5.43 -11.39
C PRO A 28 12.16 3.96 -11.72
N VAL A 29 13.01 3.28 -10.93
CA VAL A 29 13.44 1.89 -11.15
C VAL A 29 12.37 0.87 -10.72
N VAL A 30 11.40 1.27 -9.88
CA VAL A 30 10.41 0.37 -9.27
C VAL A 30 8.97 0.78 -9.53
N LYS A 31 8.69 1.31 -10.73
CA LYS A 31 7.34 1.75 -11.16
C LYS A 31 6.26 0.70 -10.95
N ILE A 32 6.58 -0.58 -11.18
CA ILE A 32 5.65 -1.69 -11.00
C ILE A 32 5.14 -1.84 -9.56
N LEU A 33 5.97 -1.55 -8.54
CA LEU A 33 5.57 -1.64 -7.14
C LEU A 33 4.55 -0.57 -6.77
N GLY A 34 4.63 0.60 -7.41
CA GLY A 34 3.65 1.67 -7.24
C GLY A 34 2.23 1.24 -7.67
N THR A 35 2.12 0.38 -8.68
CA THR A 35 0.82 -0.10 -9.18
C THR A 35 0.10 -0.99 -8.17
N HIS A 36 0.84 -1.82 -7.41
CA HIS A 36 0.25 -2.71 -6.43
C HIS A 36 -0.32 -1.93 -5.25
N GLU A 37 0.41 -0.92 -4.79
CA GLU A 37 -0.01 -0.09 -3.68
C GLU A 37 -1.21 0.79 -4.04
N VAL A 38 -1.26 1.33 -5.26
CA VAL A 38 -2.45 2.02 -5.78
C VAL A 38 -3.66 1.10 -5.78
N LYS A 39 -3.55 -0.11 -6.37
CA LYS A 39 -4.64 -1.07 -6.40
C LYS A 39 -5.10 -1.48 -4.99
N PHE A 40 -4.17 -1.62 -4.05
CA PHE A 40 -4.50 -1.90 -2.66
C PHE A 40 -5.39 -0.80 -2.10
N TYR A 41 -4.99 0.47 -2.20
CA TYR A 41 -5.78 1.57 -1.65
C TYR A 41 -7.08 1.82 -2.41
N SER A 42 -7.10 1.67 -3.74
CA SER A 42 -8.31 1.91 -4.55
C SER A 42 -9.38 0.82 -4.43
N PHE A 43 -9.02 -0.43 -4.13
CA PHE A 43 -9.97 -1.54 -4.20
C PHE A 43 -10.05 -2.40 -2.94
N ILE A 44 -8.96 -2.49 -2.18
CA ILE A 44 -8.85 -3.39 -1.02
C ILE A 44 -9.13 -2.59 0.25
N ALA A 45 -8.42 -1.47 0.45
CA ALA A 45 -8.50 -0.64 1.65
C ALA A 45 -9.93 -0.12 1.92
N GLU A 46 -10.63 0.38 0.90
CA GLU A 46 -12.00 0.88 1.03
C GLU A 46 -12.99 -0.17 1.55
N THR A 47 -12.72 -1.45 1.28
CA THR A 47 -13.63 -2.54 1.68
C THR A 47 -13.39 -3.03 3.10
N MET A 48 -12.29 -2.61 3.74
CA MET A 48 -11.93 -2.99 5.10
C MET A 48 -12.35 -1.95 6.13
N ASN A 49 -12.31 -2.34 7.40
CA ASN A 49 -12.41 -1.40 8.51
C ASN A 49 -11.21 -0.43 8.50
N GLN A 50 -11.49 0.88 8.46
CA GLN A 50 -10.49 1.94 8.26
C GLN A 50 -9.49 2.11 9.43
N GLY A 51 -9.69 1.44 10.57
CA GLY A 51 -8.89 1.66 11.77
C GLY A 51 -7.50 1.02 11.77
N THR A 52 -7.26 0.05 10.89
CA THR A 52 -6.05 -0.82 10.94
C THR A 52 -5.02 -0.47 9.87
N ILE A 53 -5.41 0.36 8.89
CA ILE A 53 -4.57 0.80 7.77
C ILE A 53 -4.56 2.33 7.72
N PRO A 54 -3.49 2.95 7.19
CA PRO A 54 -3.49 4.40 7.06
C PRO A 54 -4.61 4.90 6.14
N THR A 55 -5.29 5.97 6.53
CA THR A 55 -6.26 6.65 5.66
C THR A 55 -5.57 7.06 4.35
N CYS A 56 -6.15 6.66 3.22
CA CYS A 56 -5.71 7.10 1.90
C CYS A 56 -6.65 8.18 1.38
N TYR A 57 -6.06 9.32 0.99
CA TYR A 57 -6.81 10.45 0.46
C TYR A 57 -6.87 10.43 -1.07
N ASP A 58 -5.83 9.88 -1.70
CA ASP A 58 -5.77 9.71 -3.15
C ASP A 58 -4.78 8.61 -3.54
N ALA A 59 -5.08 7.87 -4.60
CA ALA A 59 -4.23 6.83 -5.16
C ALA A 59 -4.44 6.74 -6.67
N VAL A 60 -3.41 7.06 -7.44
CA VAL A 60 -3.50 7.15 -8.91
C VAL A 60 -2.32 6.45 -9.57
N PHE A 61 -2.61 5.74 -10.66
CA PHE A 61 -1.62 5.22 -11.58
C PHE A 61 -1.93 5.71 -13.00
N SER A 62 -0.91 6.21 -13.69
CA SER A 62 -0.97 6.61 -15.10
C SER A 62 -0.39 5.51 -15.97
N GLU A 63 -1.25 4.84 -16.75
CA GLU A 63 -0.80 3.82 -17.72
C GLU A 63 0.11 4.41 -18.80
N GLU A 64 -0.16 5.65 -19.23
CA GLU A 64 0.61 6.36 -20.26
C GLU A 64 2.07 6.59 -19.84
N SER A 65 2.28 7.04 -18.61
CA SER A 65 3.62 7.44 -18.13
C SER A 65 4.29 6.37 -17.26
N GLY A 66 3.52 5.37 -16.82
CA GLY A 66 3.91 4.35 -15.86
C GLY A 66 4.20 4.90 -14.45
N TRP A 67 3.83 6.15 -14.16
CA TRP A 67 3.98 6.75 -12.84
C TRP A 67 2.75 6.51 -11.97
N SER A 68 2.98 6.44 -10.67
CA SER A 68 1.92 6.44 -9.67
C SER A 68 2.24 7.39 -8.54
N HIS A 69 1.21 7.75 -7.79
CA HIS A 69 1.36 8.33 -6.47
C HIS A 69 0.25 7.81 -5.56
N ILE A 70 0.53 7.89 -4.26
CA ILE A 70 -0.49 7.78 -3.23
C ILE A 70 -0.32 8.93 -2.23
N ILE A 71 -1.42 9.37 -1.66
CA ILE A 71 -1.51 10.37 -0.61
C ILE A 71 -2.13 9.69 0.62
N LEU A 72 -1.38 9.67 1.72
CA LEU A 72 -1.77 9.00 2.96
C LEU A 72 -1.81 10.00 4.13
N GLU A 73 -2.49 9.61 5.21
CA GLU A 73 -2.37 10.26 6.50
C GLU A 73 -0.92 10.34 7.00
N ASP A 74 -0.60 11.44 7.68
CA ASP A 74 0.69 11.59 8.34
C ASP A 74 0.70 10.95 9.73
N LEU A 75 1.47 9.87 9.86
CA LEU A 75 1.71 9.13 11.10
C LEU A 75 3.05 9.47 11.77
N SER A 76 3.76 10.51 11.31
CA SER A 76 5.06 10.91 11.88
C SER A 76 5.03 11.18 13.38
N LYS A 77 3.90 11.69 13.90
CA LYS A 77 3.70 11.97 15.33
C LYS A 77 3.47 10.71 16.18
N THR A 78 3.03 9.61 15.58
CA THR A 78 2.80 8.33 16.26
C THR A 78 3.94 7.33 16.03
N TYR A 79 4.84 7.62 15.09
CA TYR A 79 6.03 6.84 14.85
C TYR A 79 7.00 6.93 16.03
N LEU A 80 7.25 5.77 16.66
CA LEU A 80 8.29 5.58 17.64
C LEU A 80 9.47 5.01 16.87
N GLY A 81 10.58 5.74 16.76
CA GLY A 81 11.78 5.33 16.01
C GLY A 81 12.38 4.01 16.50
N ILE A 82 11.77 2.90 16.10
CA ILE A 82 12.04 1.51 16.51
C ILE A 82 13.40 0.98 16.02
N TRP A 83 14.19 1.79 15.33
CA TRP A 83 15.50 1.37 14.85
C TRP A 83 16.56 1.36 15.95
N GLU A 84 16.36 2.12 17.04
CA GLU A 84 17.31 2.18 18.15
C GLU A 84 17.02 1.16 19.26
N TYR A 85 15.76 0.73 19.40
CA TYR A 85 15.32 -0.20 20.45
C TYR A 85 14.24 -1.15 19.94
N PRO A 86 14.24 -2.43 20.37
CA PRO A 86 13.18 -3.35 20.01
C PRO A 86 11.83 -2.82 20.48
N PRO A 87 10.75 -3.02 19.70
CA PRO A 87 9.41 -2.61 20.11
C PRO A 87 9.03 -3.26 21.44
N THR A 88 8.36 -2.50 22.31
CA THR A 88 7.84 -3.05 23.57
C THR A 88 6.87 -4.20 23.29
N LYS A 89 6.75 -5.16 24.21
CA LYS A 89 5.77 -6.26 24.12
C LYS A 89 4.36 -5.76 23.73
N ARG A 90 3.91 -4.66 24.33
CA ARG A 90 2.60 -4.05 24.03
C ARG A 90 2.45 -3.64 22.56
N TYR A 91 3.51 -3.11 21.94
CA TYR A 91 3.47 -2.74 20.51
C TYR A 91 3.53 -3.97 19.62
N CYS A 92 4.26 -5.01 20.01
CA CYS A 92 4.24 -6.28 19.29
C CYS A 92 2.85 -6.91 19.32
N GLU A 93 2.21 -6.99 20.49
CA GLU A 93 0.85 -7.51 20.64
C GLU A 93 -0.13 -6.72 19.77
N LYS A 94 -0.10 -5.39 19.83
CA LYS A 94 -0.93 -4.54 18.95
C LYS A 94 -0.68 -4.78 17.46
N ALA A 95 0.57 -4.96 17.04
CA ALA A 95 0.87 -5.23 15.64
C ALA A 95 0.29 -6.59 15.20
N ILE A 96 0.35 -7.60 16.06
CA ILE A 96 -0.26 -8.91 15.82
C ILE A 96 -1.79 -8.81 15.81
N ASP A 97 -2.41 -8.06 16.73
CA ASP A 97 -3.85 -7.84 16.75
C ASP A 97 -4.32 -7.17 15.44
N CYS A 98 -3.65 -6.10 15.02
CA CYS A 98 -3.93 -5.44 13.74
C CYS A 98 -3.82 -6.42 12.55
N LEU A 99 -2.76 -7.23 12.52
CA LEU A 99 -2.58 -8.22 11.46
C LEU A 99 -3.69 -9.28 11.51
N ALA A 100 -4.05 -9.77 12.69
CA ALA A 100 -5.11 -10.75 12.88
C ALA A 100 -6.47 -10.22 12.42
N GLU A 101 -6.79 -8.96 12.72
CA GLU A 101 -8.02 -8.30 12.23
C GLU A 101 -8.08 -8.25 10.71
N ILE A 102 -6.98 -7.86 10.06
CA ILE A 102 -6.87 -7.83 8.60
C ILE A 102 -7.11 -9.23 8.02
N HIS A 103 -6.42 -10.23 8.56
CA HIS A 103 -6.53 -11.61 8.10
C HIS A 103 -7.93 -12.20 8.34
N ALA A 104 -8.53 -11.94 9.51
CA ALA A 104 -9.84 -12.43 9.87
C ALA A 104 -10.94 -11.81 8.97
N PHE A 105 -10.85 -10.51 8.68
CA PHE A 105 -11.78 -9.84 7.76
C PHE A 105 -11.75 -10.47 6.37
N TRP A 106 -10.56 -10.77 5.87
CA TRP A 106 -10.37 -11.33 4.53
C TRP A 106 -10.53 -12.84 4.45
N TRP A 107 -10.64 -13.55 5.57
CA TRP A 107 -10.74 -15.00 5.60
C TRP A 107 -11.98 -15.49 4.84
N ASP A 108 -11.77 -16.25 3.76
CA ASP A 108 -12.81 -16.73 2.84
C ASP A 108 -13.78 -15.64 2.34
N HIS A 109 -13.32 -14.38 2.34
CA HIS A 109 -14.18 -13.27 2.00
C HIS A 109 -14.51 -13.30 0.49
N PRO A 110 -15.80 -13.26 0.09
CA PRO A 110 -16.20 -13.48 -1.30
C PRO A 110 -15.59 -12.47 -2.28
N LYS A 111 -15.37 -11.22 -1.83
CA LYS A 111 -14.71 -10.19 -2.64
C LYS A 111 -13.25 -10.51 -2.99
N LEU A 112 -12.54 -11.36 -2.23
CA LEU A 112 -11.16 -11.74 -2.61
C LEU A 112 -11.09 -12.42 -3.98
N LYS A 113 -12.10 -13.25 -4.32
CA LYS A 113 -12.18 -13.90 -5.63
C LYS A 113 -12.44 -12.91 -6.77
N GLU A 114 -13.10 -11.80 -6.47
CA GLU A 114 -13.27 -10.71 -7.41
C GLU A 114 -11.98 -9.90 -7.55
N LEU A 115 -11.36 -9.56 -6.42
CA LEU A 115 -10.13 -8.77 -6.34
C LEU A 115 -8.91 -9.48 -6.92
N SER A 116 -8.89 -10.82 -6.95
CA SER A 116 -7.84 -11.59 -7.64
C SER A 116 -7.78 -11.31 -9.15
N LYS A 117 -8.83 -10.72 -9.74
CA LYS A 117 -8.81 -10.25 -11.14
C LYS A 117 -7.97 -8.99 -11.31
N HIS A 118 -7.75 -8.22 -10.24
CA HIS A 118 -6.91 -7.02 -10.25
C HIS A 118 -5.46 -7.34 -9.85
N SER A 119 -5.19 -8.54 -9.35
CA SER A 119 -3.86 -9.01 -8.95
C SER A 119 -3.01 -9.55 -10.10
N TYR A 120 -3.33 -9.25 -11.38
CA TYR A 120 -2.49 -9.69 -12.50
C TYR A 120 -1.05 -9.26 -12.29
N VAL A 121 -0.25 -10.26 -11.95
CA VAL A 121 1.18 -10.19 -11.72
C VAL A 121 1.80 -10.07 -13.10
N LEU A 122 2.49 -8.96 -13.36
CA LEU A 122 3.52 -8.94 -14.40
C LEU A 122 4.69 -9.80 -13.88
N TYR A 123 4.52 -11.12 -13.90
CA TYR A 123 5.63 -12.04 -13.92
C TYR A 123 6.25 -11.85 -15.30
N VAL A 124 7.31 -11.05 -15.38
CA VAL A 124 8.20 -11.11 -16.53
C VAL A 124 8.95 -12.42 -16.37
N PRO A 125 8.71 -13.46 -17.19
CA PRO A 125 9.57 -14.62 -17.18
C PRO A 125 10.97 -14.10 -17.46
N LYS A 126 11.93 -14.38 -16.59
CA LYS A 126 13.31 -14.37 -17.07
C LYS A 126 13.33 -15.41 -18.18
N GLU A 127 13.49 -14.97 -19.43
CA GLU A 127 14.12 -15.81 -20.45
C GLU A 127 15.51 -16.14 -19.89
N ASN A 128 15.58 -17.25 -19.16
CA ASN A 128 16.77 -18.06 -18.98
C ASN A 128 16.27 -19.41 -18.49
N SER A 129 16.26 -20.33 -19.44
CA SER A 129 16.20 -21.77 -19.28
C SER A 129 16.98 -22.21 -18.03
N PHE A 130 16.28 -22.68 -17.01
CA PHE A 130 16.84 -23.65 -16.08
C PHE A 130 16.46 -25.03 -16.61
N THR A 131 17.46 -25.77 -17.07
CA THR A 131 17.34 -27.18 -17.41
C THR A 131 17.20 -28.00 -16.12
N GLU A 132 16.36 -29.03 -16.15
CA GLU A 132 15.91 -29.87 -15.01
C GLU A 132 17.01 -30.69 -14.28
N GLU A 133 18.30 -30.35 -14.35
CA GLU A 133 19.38 -31.21 -13.83
C GLU A 133 19.96 -30.81 -12.46
N GLU A 134 19.46 -29.78 -11.76
CA GLU A 134 20.02 -29.37 -10.45
C GLU A 134 19.06 -29.54 -9.25
N ILE A 135 18.22 -30.59 -9.27
CA ILE A 135 17.56 -31.09 -8.04
C ILE A 135 17.67 -32.62 -8.00
N ILE A 136 18.87 -33.13 -7.70
CA ILE A 136 19.08 -34.37 -6.91
C ILE A 136 20.26 -34.13 -5.97
#